data_AF-A0A0J7IGW0-F1
#
_entry.id   AF-A0A0J7IGW0-F1
#
_cell.length_a   1.000
_cell.length_b   1.000
_cell.length_c   1.000
_cell.angle_alpha   90.00
_cell.angle_beta   90.00
_cell.angle_gamma   90.00
#
_symmetry.space_group_name_H-M   'P 1'
#
loop_
_entity.id
_entity.type
_entity.pdbx_description
1 polymer ?
#
loop_
_entity_poly.entity_id
_entity_poly.type
_entity_poly.pdbx_seq_one_letter_code
_entity_poly.pdbx_strand_id
1 'polypeptide(L)'
;MKKILFTFSLALSVIVWGQKKTTKTNNNLVLYTYQTFNCDNKGYFDAGKYKKEEIDGVYQLLYQFNGALFDNHTVFKLSDVDDVRKNKNIYLQQLEKQYQEKKKELYGIQVINLPEWKNLHQETIRIFENEYQLKKEDLIAYSDPASLKNSQFYGTCKEYIDAVSSPDKQKMYTLWKNFVETKSKNNASPQSVIDKFNAQFNDPRKDDYALIQLVGFGFYNCANESFRPDPNDEGTLYEKFDQIFAKLKQDCDEP
;
A
#
# COMPACT_ATOMS: atom_id res chain seq x y z
N MET A 1 -28.57 90.27 -29.39
CA MET A 1 -27.31 89.50 -29.34
C MET A 1 -27.34 88.52 -28.17
N LYS A 2 -27.51 87.23 -28.45
CA LYS A 2 -26.96 86.04 -27.73
C LYS A 2 -27.71 84.81 -28.26
N LYS A 3 -26.94 83.85 -28.79
CA LYS A 3 -27.37 82.61 -29.45
C LYS A 3 -27.56 81.49 -28.41
N ILE A 4 -28.62 80.68 -28.52
CA ILE A 4 -28.74 79.32 -27.94
C ILE A 4 -29.66 78.53 -28.89
N LEU A 5 -29.12 77.78 -29.87
CA LEU A 5 -28.75 76.35 -29.86
C LEU A 5 -29.92 75.39 -29.57
N PHE A 6 -30.54 74.90 -30.65
CA PHE A 6 -31.36 73.70 -30.69
C PHE A 6 -30.47 72.47 -30.88
N THR A 7 -30.66 71.43 -30.07
CA THR A 7 -30.20 70.07 -30.39
C THR A 7 -31.35 69.10 -30.16
N PHE A 8 -31.74 68.41 -31.24
CA PHE A 8 -32.75 67.36 -31.28
C PHE A 8 -32.05 66.02 -31.00
N SER A 9 -32.49 65.30 -29.98
CA SER A 9 -32.02 63.93 -29.69
C SER A 9 -32.72 62.94 -30.61
N LEU A 10 -31.95 62.25 -31.46
CA LEU A 10 -32.39 61.03 -32.14
C LEU A 10 -31.88 59.80 -31.36
N ALA A 11 -32.82 58.93 -31.01
CA ALA A 11 -32.57 57.61 -30.43
C ALA A 11 -31.95 56.66 -31.47
N LEU A 12 -30.89 55.95 -31.09
CA LEU A 12 -30.39 54.76 -31.79
C LEU A 12 -30.28 53.62 -30.77
N SER A 13 -31.25 52.70 -30.85
CA SER A 13 -31.22 51.41 -30.18
C SER A 13 -30.26 50.48 -30.91
N VAL A 14 -29.16 50.12 -30.24
CA VAL A 14 -28.25 49.08 -30.73
C VAL A 14 -28.68 47.76 -30.14
N ILE A 15 -29.29 46.90 -30.96
CA ILE A 15 -29.53 45.49 -30.60
C ILE A 15 -28.17 44.79 -30.69
N VAL A 16 -27.54 44.54 -29.53
CA VAL A 16 -26.38 43.66 -29.43
C VAL A 16 -26.89 42.22 -29.53
N TRP A 17 -26.85 41.66 -30.74
CA TRP A 17 -26.96 40.21 -30.92
C TRP A 17 -25.70 39.57 -30.35
N GLY A 18 -25.76 39.18 -29.08
CA GLY A 18 -24.77 38.28 -28.49
C GLY A 18 -24.81 36.94 -29.20
N GLN A 19 -23.84 36.71 -30.10
CA GLN A 19 -23.53 35.37 -30.57
C GLN A 19 -23.12 34.54 -29.35
N LYS A 20 -24.02 33.66 -28.88
CA LYS A 20 -23.63 32.52 -28.07
C LYS A 20 -22.61 31.74 -28.89
N LYS A 21 -21.32 31.87 -28.56
CA LYS A 21 -20.32 30.86 -28.92
C LYS A 21 -20.82 29.56 -28.33
N THR A 22 -21.46 28.75 -29.15
CA THR A 22 -21.61 27.33 -28.88
C THR A 22 -20.21 26.76 -28.86
N THR A 23 -19.65 26.61 -27.67
CA THR A 23 -18.50 25.74 -27.43
C THR A 23 -18.93 24.37 -27.94
N LYS A 24 -18.51 24.01 -29.15
CA LYS A 24 -18.55 22.63 -29.61
C LYS A 24 -17.66 21.85 -28.67
N THR A 25 -18.22 21.25 -27.63
CA THR A 25 -17.62 20.10 -26.96
C THR A 25 -17.53 19.02 -28.02
N ASN A 26 -16.37 18.91 -28.66
CA ASN A 26 -16.01 17.69 -29.35
C ASN A 26 -16.04 16.61 -28.27
N ASN A 27 -17.09 15.79 -28.25
CA ASN A 27 -17.21 14.62 -27.40
C ASN A 27 -16.16 13.58 -27.83
N ASN A 28 -14.88 13.87 -27.62
CA ASN A 28 -13.79 12.92 -27.82
C ASN A 28 -13.67 12.03 -26.58
N LEU A 29 -14.80 11.46 -26.18
CA LEU A 29 -14.87 10.52 -25.08
C LEU A 29 -14.37 9.17 -25.57
N VAL A 30 -13.31 8.68 -24.94
CA VAL A 30 -12.68 7.40 -25.27
C VAL A 30 -13.12 6.38 -24.24
N LEU A 31 -13.53 5.20 -24.71
CA LEU A 31 -13.89 4.07 -23.86
C LEU A 31 -12.63 3.49 -23.22
N TYR A 32 -12.70 3.27 -21.91
CA TYR A 32 -11.73 2.58 -21.08
C TYR A 32 -12.43 1.44 -20.35
N THR A 33 -11.87 0.24 -20.42
CA THR A 33 -12.45 -0.95 -19.78
C THR A 33 -11.46 -1.54 -18.80
N TYR A 34 -11.92 -1.84 -17.59
CA TYR A 34 -11.11 -2.44 -16.54
C TYR A 34 -11.96 -3.34 -15.66
N GLN A 35 -11.31 -4.29 -15.00
CA GLN A 35 -11.95 -5.20 -14.05
C GLN A 35 -11.54 -4.83 -12.63
N THR A 36 -12.52 -4.90 -11.73
CA THR A 36 -12.32 -4.87 -10.29
C THR A 36 -12.90 -6.16 -9.71
N PHE A 37 -12.73 -6.40 -8.40
CA PHE A 37 -13.21 -7.61 -7.73
C PHE A 37 -14.73 -7.77 -7.95
N ASN A 38 -15.12 -8.62 -8.90
CA ASN A 38 -16.48 -8.92 -9.37
C ASN A 38 -17.20 -7.84 -10.19
N CYS A 39 -16.49 -6.89 -10.81
CA CYS A 39 -17.15 -5.93 -11.71
C CYS A 39 -16.38 -5.74 -13.02
N ASP A 40 -17.12 -5.74 -14.12
CA ASP A 40 -16.69 -5.22 -15.41
C ASP A 40 -17.04 -3.73 -15.51
N ASN A 41 -16.01 -2.88 -15.53
CA ASN A 41 -16.18 -1.43 -15.56
C ASN A 41 -15.95 -0.90 -16.98
N LYS A 42 -16.84 0.00 -17.42
CA LYS A 42 -16.77 0.72 -18.70
C LYS A 42 -16.83 2.23 -18.43
N GLY A 43 -15.66 2.85 -18.35
CA GLY A 43 -15.47 4.28 -18.19
C GLY A 43 -15.29 5.02 -19.52
N TYR A 44 -15.74 6.26 -19.61
CA TYR A 44 -15.54 7.12 -20.78
C TYR A 44 -14.83 8.40 -20.35
N PHE A 45 -13.57 8.58 -20.74
CA PHE A 45 -12.76 9.72 -20.35
C PHE A 45 -12.54 10.71 -21.51
N ASP A 46 -12.27 11.97 -21.19
CA ASP A 46 -11.95 13.01 -22.17
C ASP A 46 -10.46 12.93 -22.57
N ALA A 47 -10.19 12.50 -23.81
CA ALA A 47 -8.82 12.38 -24.32
C ALA A 47 -8.11 13.73 -24.53
N GLY A 48 -8.82 14.86 -24.42
CA GLY A 48 -8.20 16.18 -24.32
C GLY A 48 -7.65 16.50 -22.92
N LYS A 49 -8.06 15.75 -21.90
CA LYS A 49 -7.65 15.94 -20.50
C LYS A 49 -6.68 14.88 -20.00
N TYR A 50 -6.89 13.62 -20.37
CA TYR A 50 -6.13 12.48 -19.87
C TYR A 50 -5.61 11.61 -21.01
N LYS A 51 -4.44 11.01 -20.83
CA LYS A 51 -3.95 9.95 -21.72
C LYS A 51 -4.33 8.59 -21.15
N LYS A 52 -4.54 7.60 -22.04
CA LYS A 52 -4.88 6.24 -21.61
C LYS A 52 -3.78 5.66 -20.72
N GLU A 53 -2.52 5.87 -21.08
CA GLU A 53 -1.35 5.34 -20.37
C GLU A 53 -1.25 5.89 -18.94
N GLU A 54 -1.71 7.12 -18.73
CA GLU A 54 -1.75 7.76 -17.40
C GLU A 54 -2.89 7.18 -16.54
N ILE A 55 -4.03 6.83 -17.14
CA ILE A 55 -5.14 6.16 -16.47
C ILE A 55 -4.76 4.71 -16.15
N ASP A 56 -4.11 4.01 -17.08
CA ASP A 56 -3.56 2.66 -16.86
C ASP A 56 -2.62 2.68 -15.65
N GLY A 57 -1.71 3.65 -15.58
CA GLY A 57 -0.79 3.75 -14.45
C GLY A 57 -1.46 4.01 -13.11
N VAL A 58 -2.47 4.88 -13.05
CA VAL A 58 -3.25 5.07 -11.81
C VAL A 58 -3.99 3.79 -11.42
N TYR A 59 -4.57 3.09 -12.40
CA TYR A 59 -5.22 1.79 -12.16
C TYR A 59 -4.23 0.75 -11.60
N GLN A 60 -3.02 0.66 -12.15
CA GLN A 60 -1.98 -0.24 -11.63
C GLN A 60 -1.65 0.08 -10.18
N LEU A 61 -1.48 1.36 -9.81
CA LEU A 61 -1.20 1.75 -8.43
C LEU A 61 -2.33 1.37 -7.48
N LEU A 62 -3.58 1.61 -7.88
CA LEU A 62 -4.75 1.38 -7.03
C LEU A 62 -5.16 -0.09 -6.90
N TYR A 63 -4.91 -0.93 -7.91
CA TYR A 63 -5.48 -2.29 -7.93
C TYR A 63 -4.45 -3.41 -8.08
N GLN A 64 -3.20 -3.10 -8.47
CA GLN A 64 -2.14 -4.10 -8.61
C GLN A 64 -1.04 -3.92 -7.55
N PHE A 65 -0.71 -2.67 -7.21
CA PHE A 65 0.35 -2.33 -6.25
C PHE A 65 -0.17 -1.92 -4.85
N ASN A 66 -1.44 -2.15 -4.55
CA ASN A 66 -2.06 -1.81 -3.26
C ASN A 66 -1.94 -2.92 -2.19
N GLY A 67 -1.48 -4.12 -2.57
CA GLY A 67 -1.48 -5.31 -1.72
C GLY A 67 -0.09 -5.75 -1.25
N ALA A 68 0.00 -7.02 -0.86
CA ALA A 68 1.29 -7.69 -0.66
C ALA A 68 1.94 -7.95 -2.03
N LEU A 69 3.20 -7.53 -2.19
CA LEU A 69 3.84 -7.48 -3.51
C LEU A 69 4.81 -8.63 -3.75
N PHE A 70 5.19 -9.34 -2.70
CA PHE A 70 6.17 -10.41 -2.73
C PHE A 70 5.60 -11.72 -2.20
N ASP A 71 6.16 -12.84 -2.68
CA ASP A 71 5.89 -14.14 -2.09
C ASP A 71 6.23 -14.15 -0.59
N ASN A 72 5.47 -14.93 0.16
CA ASN A 72 5.52 -14.92 1.60
C ASN A 72 5.91 -16.29 2.15
N HIS A 73 7.02 -16.33 2.90
CA HIS A 73 7.49 -17.52 3.62
C HIS A 73 7.18 -17.39 5.11
N THR A 74 5.90 -17.15 5.44
CA THR A 74 5.52 -16.89 6.83
C THR A 74 5.79 -18.08 7.72
N VAL A 75 6.35 -17.81 8.88
CA VAL A 75 6.74 -18.83 9.86
C VAL A 75 5.72 -18.86 11.00
N PHE A 76 4.93 -19.93 11.06
CA PHE A 76 3.92 -20.12 12.10
C PHE A 76 4.22 -21.27 13.06
N LYS A 77 5.08 -22.20 12.64
CA LYS A 77 5.46 -23.42 13.39
C LYS A 77 6.92 -23.80 13.12
N LEU A 78 7.43 -24.74 13.92
CA LEU A 78 8.83 -25.17 13.84
C LEU A 78 9.25 -25.69 12.46
N SER A 79 8.38 -26.42 11.76
CA SER A 79 8.71 -26.90 10.41
C SER A 79 8.91 -25.77 9.40
N ASP A 80 8.26 -24.62 9.61
CA ASP A 80 8.44 -23.44 8.75
C ASP A 80 9.79 -22.78 9.04
N VAL A 81 10.21 -22.76 10.32
CA VAL A 81 11.56 -22.29 10.71
C VAL A 81 12.62 -23.14 10.03
N ASP A 82 12.44 -24.47 10.08
CA ASP A 82 13.37 -25.43 9.49
C ASP A 82 13.43 -25.25 7.96
N ASP A 83 12.28 -25.03 7.31
CA ASP A 83 12.19 -24.76 5.89
C ASP A 83 12.91 -23.46 5.50
N VAL A 84 12.60 -22.35 6.16
CA VAL A 84 13.23 -21.04 5.89
C VAL A 84 14.73 -21.10 6.11
N ARG A 85 15.21 -21.73 7.18
CA ARG A 85 16.66 -21.89 7.44
C ARG A 85 17.34 -22.72 6.35
N LYS A 86 16.72 -23.83 5.95
CA LYS A 86 17.26 -24.74 4.92
C LYS A 86 17.30 -24.07 3.55
N ASN A 87 16.26 -23.32 3.19
CA ASN A 87 16.07 -22.76 1.86
C ASN A 87 16.38 -21.26 1.77
N LYS A 88 16.93 -20.65 2.83
CA LYS A 88 17.19 -19.20 2.95
C LYS A 88 17.76 -18.57 1.69
N ASN A 89 18.85 -19.14 1.14
CA ASN A 89 19.51 -18.57 -0.03
C ASN A 89 18.66 -18.64 -1.29
N ILE A 90 17.84 -19.69 -1.44
CA ILE A 90 16.90 -19.85 -2.55
C ILE A 90 15.79 -18.79 -2.43
N TYR A 91 15.20 -18.64 -1.25
CA TYR A 91 14.15 -17.65 -1.00
C TYR A 91 14.66 -16.22 -1.17
N LEU A 92 15.88 -15.92 -0.72
CA LEU A 92 16.51 -14.61 -0.96
C LEU A 92 16.75 -14.32 -2.45
N GLN A 93 17.16 -15.32 -3.23
CA GLN A 93 17.32 -15.17 -4.69
C GLN A 93 15.99 -14.96 -5.40
N GLN A 94 14.94 -15.69 -4.98
CA GLN A 94 13.59 -15.52 -5.51
C GLN A 94 13.02 -14.13 -5.18
N LEU A 95 13.19 -13.68 -3.94
CA LEU A 95 12.81 -12.34 -3.50
C LEU A 95 13.53 -11.25 -4.32
N GLU A 96 14.84 -11.38 -4.53
CA GLU A 96 15.61 -10.43 -5.34
C GLU A 96 15.12 -10.38 -6.79
N LYS A 97 14.81 -11.54 -7.38
CA LYS A 97 14.25 -11.60 -8.74
C LYS A 97 12.91 -10.86 -8.83
N GLN A 98 12.00 -11.15 -7.89
CA GLN A 98 10.69 -10.47 -7.84
C GLN A 98 10.85 -8.96 -7.64
N TYR A 99 11.79 -8.56 -6.79
CA TYR A 99 12.11 -7.16 -6.56
C TYR A 99 12.56 -6.46 -7.85
N GLN A 100 13.52 -7.01 -8.58
CA GLN A 100 13.99 -6.37 -9.82
C GLN A 100 12.91 -6.29 -10.90
N GLU A 101 12.10 -7.35 -11.05
CA GLU A 101 10.99 -7.40 -12.00
C GLU A 101 9.93 -6.34 -11.68
N LYS A 102 9.42 -6.34 -10.45
CA LYS A 102 8.36 -5.41 -10.00
C LYS A 102 8.85 -3.97 -9.87
N LYS A 103 10.11 -3.77 -9.50
CA LYS A 103 10.73 -2.43 -9.43
C LYS A 103 10.71 -1.76 -10.79
N LYS A 104 11.12 -2.48 -11.84
CA LYS A 104 11.12 -1.95 -13.20
C LYS A 104 9.72 -1.55 -13.65
N GLU A 105 8.71 -2.37 -13.32
CA GLU A 105 7.31 -2.06 -13.60
C GLU A 105 6.87 -0.81 -12.84
N LEU A 106 6.94 -0.82 -11.51
CA LEU A 106 6.47 0.26 -10.64
C LEU A 106 7.14 1.61 -10.96
N TYR A 107 8.45 1.64 -11.19
CA TYR A 107 9.17 2.87 -11.50
C TYR A 107 8.88 3.39 -12.90
N GLY A 108 8.44 2.51 -13.81
CA GLY A 108 8.06 2.87 -15.18
C GLY A 108 6.63 3.40 -15.31
N ILE A 109 5.81 3.31 -14.26
CA ILE A 109 4.42 3.76 -14.27
C ILE A 109 4.34 5.26 -14.56
N GLN A 110 3.54 5.63 -15.56
CA GLN A 110 3.16 7.01 -15.83
C GLN A 110 1.82 7.29 -15.19
N VAL A 111 1.74 8.36 -14.40
CA VAL A 111 0.48 8.78 -13.76
C VAL A 111 -0.01 10.10 -14.33
N ILE A 112 -1.31 10.32 -14.17
CA ILE A 112 -1.94 11.61 -14.47
C ILE A 112 -1.20 12.72 -13.73
N ASN A 113 -0.92 13.83 -14.41
CA ASN A 113 -0.16 14.96 -13.86
C ASN A 113 -0.98 15.80 -12.86
N LEU A 114 -1.44 15.17 -11.78
CA LEU A 114 -2.07 15.80 -10.63
C LEU A 114 -1.36 15.39 -9.33
N PRO A 115 -1.35 16.25 -8.29
CA PRO A 115 -0.61 15.98 -7.05
C PRO A 115 -0.96 14.65 -6.39
N GLU A 116 -2.24 14.29 -6.33
CA GLU A 116 -2.74 13.08 -5.66
C GLU A 116 -2.15 11.80 -6.27
N TRP A 117 -2.07 11.71 -7.61
CA TRP A 117 -1.56 10.53 -8.30
C TRP A 117 -0.04 10.42 -8.24
N LYS A 118 0.65 11.57 -8.26
CA LYS A 118 2.10 11.63 -8.04
C LYS A 118 2.46 11.22 -6.61
N ASN A 119 1.70 11.68 -5.64
CA ASN A 119 1.89 11.31 -4.24
C ASN A 119 1.62 9.81 -4.03
N LEU A 120 0.54 9.28 -4.62
CA LEU A 120 0.26 7.84 -4.59
C LEU A 120 1.42 7.04 -5.18
N HIS A 121 1.95 7.42 -6.35
CA HIS A 121 3.07 6.72 -6.97
C HIS A 121 4.33 6.70 -6.08
N GLN A 122 4.69 7.85 -5.51
CA GLN A 122 5.84 7.96 -4.60
C GLN A 122 5.65 7.13 -3.33
N GLU A 123 4.44 7.14 -2.78
CA GLU A 123 4.10 6.38 -1.59
C GLU A 123 4.12 4.87 -1.85
N THR A 124 3.56 4.43 -2.99
CA THR A 124 3.64 3.02 -3.42
C THR A 124 5.09 2.57 -3.59
N ILE A 125 5.97 3.40 -4.16
CA ILE A 125 7.42 3.11 -4.24
C ILE A 125 8.02 2.94 -2.84
N ARG A 126 7.70 3.86 -1.91
CA ARG A 126 8.19 3.80 -0.54
C ARG A 126 7.74 2.52 0.18
N ILE A 127 6.47 2.14 0.03
CA ILE A 127 5.91 0.91 0.61
C ILE A 127 6.59 -0.32 0.00
N PHE A 128 6.71 -0.37 -1.33
CA PHE A 128 7.36 -1.47 -2.05
C PHE A 128 8.81 -1.71 -1.60
N GLU A 129 9.61 -0.65 -1.51
CA GLU A 129 11.01 -0.74 -1.08
C GLU A 129 11.12 -1.21 0.38
N ASN A 130 10.24 -0.71 1.27
CA ASN A 130 10.24 -1.13 2.67
C ASN A 130 9.74 -2.57 2.85
N GLU A 131 8.73 -3.01 2.10
CA GLU A 131 8.25 -4.39 2.13
C GLU A 131 9.36 -5.36 1.67
N TYR A 132 10.10 -5.03 0.61
CA TYR A 132 11.24 -5.82 0.17
C TYR A 132 12.30 -5.95 1.27
N GLN A 133 12.70 -4.85 1.91
CA GLN A 133 13.69 -4.90 3.01
C GLN A 133 13.17 -5.71 4.19
N LEU A 134 11.91 -5.53 4.58
CA LEU A 134 11.31 -6.29 5.67
C LEU A 134 11.31 -7.80 5.37
N LYS A 135 10.88 -8.21 4.18
CA LYS A 135 10.90 -9.63 3.77
C LYS A 135 12.31 -10.21 3.79
N LYS A 136 13.29 -9.45 3.32
CA LYS A 136 14.70 -9.86 3.31
C LYS A 136 15.24 -10.04 4.74
N GLU A 137 14.97 -9.07 5.61
CA GLU A 137 15.39 -9.10 7.00
C GLU A 137 14.73 -10.24 7.78
N ASP A 138 13.43 -10.48 7.57
CA ASP A 138 12.66 -11.59 8.18
C ASP A 138 13.25 -12.96 7.80
N LEU A 139 13.52 -13.20 6.51
CA LEU A 139 14.17 -14.44 6.02
C LEU A 139 15.55 -14.68 6.66
N ILE A 140 16.33 -13.63 6.85
CA ILE A 140 17.67 -13.73 7.45
C ILE A 140 17.56 -13.97 8.96
N ALA A 141 16.66 -13.26 9.64
CA ALA A 141 16.54 -13.23 11.09
C ALA A 141 16.27 -14.61 11.71
N TYR A 142 15.60 -15.54 11.04
CA TYR A 142 15.43 -16.89 11.57
C TYR A 142 16.74 -17.67 11.69
N SER A 143 17.75 -17.36 10.88
CA SER A 143 19.09 -17.97 10.95
C SER A 143 20.11 -17.11 11.69
N ASP A 144 19.96 -15.79 11.62
CA ASP A 144 20.86 -14.82 12.21
C ASP A 144 20.06 -13.62 12.76
N PRO A 145 19.44 -13.74 13.95
CA PRO A 145 18.68 -12.64 14.54
C PRO A 145 19.52 -11.38 14.82
N ALA A 146 20.85 -11.52 14.90
CA ALA A 146 21.75 -10.41 15.14
C ALA A 146 21.83 -9.45 13.95
N SER A 147 21.52 -9.91 12.74
CA SER A 147 21.49 -9.08 11.54
C SER A 147 20.51 -7.91 11.67
N LEU A 148 19.43 -8.08 12.44
CA LEU A 148 18.40 -7.06 12.65
C LEU A 148 18.92 -5.79 13.35
N LYS A 149 20.07 -5.83 14.03
CA LYS A 149 20.70 -4.62 14.60
C LYS A 149 21.05 -3.58 13.53
N ASN A 150 21.21 -4.00 12.29
CA ASN A 150 21.49 -3.13 11.15
C ASN A 150 20.23 -2.78 10.34
N SER A 151 19.05 -3.21 10.81
CA SER A 151 17.78 -2.94 10.14
C SER A 151 17.49 -1.45 10.09
N GLN A 152 16.92 -0.99 8.97
CA GLN A 152 16.39 0.38 8.91
C GLN A 152 15.22 0.60 9.89
N PHE A 153 14.56 -0.47 10.32
CA PHE A 153 13.47 -0.43 11.29
C PHE A 153 13.97 -0.48 12.74
N TYR A 154 15.28 -0.43 12.99
CA TYR A 154 15.85 -0.51 14.34
C TYR A 154 15.28 0.53 15.29
N GLY A 155 15.17 1.78 14.85
CA GLY A 155 14.62 2.86 15.68
C GLY A 155 13.19 2.59 16.12
N THR A 156 12.34 2.12 15.20
CA THR A 156 10.92 1.87 15.44
C THR A 156 10.68 0.59 16.24
N CYS A 157 11.45 -0.47 15.95
CA CYS A 157 11.21 -1.82 16.47
C CYS A 157 12.28 -2.29 17.45
N LYS A 158 12.92 -1.32 18.13
CA LYS A 158 14.07 -1.52 19.01
C LYS A 158 13.84 -2.61 20.06
N GLU A 159 12.68 -2.62 20.70
CA GLU A 159 12.35 -3.59 21.75
C GLU A 159 12.46 -5.04 21.24
N TYR A 160 11.81 -5.34 20.12
CA TYR A 160 11.84 -6.66 19.50
C TYR A 160 13.24 -7.03 19.02
N ILE A 161 13.91 -6.10 18.33
CA ILE A 161 15.24 -6.34 17.77
C ILE A 161 16.26 -6.58 18.88
N ASP A 162 16.30 -5.75 19.91
CA ASP A 162 17.25 -5.91 21.02
C ASP A 162 17.05 -7.23 21.75
N ALA A 163 15.79 -7.69 21.89
CA ALA A 163 15.47 -8.94 22.56
C ALA A 163 15.94 -10.16 21.75
N VAL A 164 15.63 -10.24 20.46
CA VAL A 164 16.00 -11.41 19.62
C VAL A 164 17.48 -11.43 19.24
N SER A 165 18.13 -10.28 19.19
CA SER A 165 19.55 -10.14 18.84
C SER A 165 20.50 -10.14 20.05
N SER A 166 19.97 -10.32 21.26
CA SER A 166 20.76 -10.36 22.47
C SER A 166 21.47 -11.71 22.64
N PRO A 167 22.74 -11.74 23.09
CA PRO A 167 23.33 -12.99 23.57
C PRO A 167 22.66 -13.50 24.86
N ASP A 168 22.00 -12.61 25.61
CA ASP A 168 21.23 -12.98 26.80
C ASP A 168 19.81 -13.40 26.43
N LYS A 169 19.60 -14.72 26.32
CA LYS A 169 18.30 -15.31 25.97
C LYS A 169 17.19 -14.97 26.97
N GLN A 170 17.50 -14.59 28.21
CA GLN A 170 16.46 -14.21 29.18
C GLN A 170 15.73 -12.93 28.75
N LYS A 171 16.39 -12.03 28.02
CA LYS A 171 15.72 -10.85 27.43
C LYS A 171 14.68 -11.25 26.39
N MET A 172 15.04 -12.18 25.50
CA MET A 172 14.13 -12.75 24.51
C MET A 172 12.93 -13.44 25.18
N TYR A 173 13.18 -14.27 26.19
CA TYR A 173 12.11 -14.98 26.91
C TYR A 173 11.19 -14.04 27.69
N THR A 174 11.74 -13.02 28.32
CA THR A 174 10.95 -12.02 29.06
C THR A 174 10.02 -11.27 28.11
N LEU A 175 10.55 -10.80 26.96
CA LEU A 175 9.73 -10.13 25.97
C LEU A 175 8.68 -11.08 25.37
N TRP A 176 9.05 -12.32 25.05
CA TRP A 176 8.11 -13.32 24.55
C TRP A 176 6.95 -13.58 25.52
N LYS A 177 7.25 -13.72 26.81
CA LYS A 177 6.23 -13.87 27.85
C LYS A 177 5.28 -12.66 27.89
N ASN A 178 5.82 -11.44 27.94
CA ASN A 178 5.02 -10.21 27.97
C ASN A 178 4.14 -10.07 26.71
N PHE A 179 4.68 -10.42 25.54
CA PHE A 179 3.97 -10.41 24.28
C PHE A 179 2.77 -11.38 24.28
N VAL A 180 2.96 -12.60 24.79
CA VAL A 180 1.89 -13.60 24.94
C VAL A 180 0.84 -13.14 25.96
N GLU A 181 1.25 -12.63 27.12
CA GLU A 181 0.34 -12.11 28.15
C GLU A 181 -0.51 -10.94 27.65
N THR A 182 0.04 -10.12 26.76
CA THR A 182 -0.70 -9.03 26.12
C THR A 182 -1.69 -9.56 25.09
N LYS A 183 -1.27 -10.50 24.24
CA LYS A 183 -2.15 -11.17 23.27
C LYS A 183 -3.29 -11.94 23.93
N SER A 184 -3.05 -12.59 25.07
CA SER A 184 -4.07 -13.40 25.75
C SER A 184 -5.25 -12.55 26.25
N LYS A 185 -4.99 -11.32 26.73
CA LYS A 185 -6.04 -10.39 27.21
C LYS A 185 -7.08 -10.04 26.14
N ASN A 186 -6.67 -10.02 24.88
CA ASN A 186 -7.51 -9.65 23.75
C ASN A 186 -7.99 -10.88 22.95
N ASN A 187 -7.82 -12.09 23.49
CA ASN A 187 -8.20 -13.33 22.83
C ASN A 187 -9.53 -13.88 23.39
N ALA A 188 -10.33 -14.53 22.54
CA ALA A 188 -11.56 -15.20 22.94
C ALA A 188 -11.34 -16.36 23.94
N SER A 189 -10.13 -16.93 23.98
CA SER A 189 -9.72 -17.94 24.96
C SER A 189 -8.33 -17.62 25.54
N PRO A 190 -8.24 -16.73 26.55
CA PRO A 190 -6.96 -16.34 27.14
C PRO A 190 -6.17 -17.52 27.71
N GLN A 191 -6.85 -18.49 28.35
CA GLN A 191 -6.20 -19.65 28.95
C GLN A 191 -5.49 -20.54 27.92
N SER A 192 -6.13 -20.77 26.76
CA SER A 192 -5.54 -21.56 25.67
C SER A 192 -4.23 -20.95 25.14
N VAL A 193 -4.17 -19.61 25.08
CA VAL A 193 -2.94 -18.89 24.68
C VAL A 193 -1.82 -19.11 25.70
N ILE A 194 -2.13 -19.03 26.99
CA ILE A 194 -1.15 -19.25 28.08
C ILE A 194 -0.69 -20.71 28.14
N ASP A 195 -1.61 -21.67 28.00
CA ASP A 195 -1.28 -23.10 28.02
C ASP A 195 -0.36 -23.47 26.85
N LYS A 196 -0.65 -22.94 25.65
CA LYS A 196 0.21 -23.11 24.48
C LYS A 196 1.60 -22.53 24.72
N PHE A 197 1.69 -21.33 25.30
CA PHE A 197 2.98 -20.73 25.65
C PHE A 197 3.75 -21.59 26.65
N ASN A 198 3.12 -22.05 27.73
CA ASN A 198 3.77 -22.89 28.73
C ASN A 198 4.30 -24.20 28.13
N ALA A 199 3.54 -24.83 27.22
CA ALA A 199 3.99 -26.00 26.50
C ALA A 199 5.23 -25.69 25.64
N GLN A 200 5.20 -24.59 24.87
CA GLN A 200 6.32 -24.15 24.03
C GLN A 200 7.55 -23.73 24.84
N PHE A 201 7.35 -23.13 26.02
CA PHE A 201 8.43 -22.65 26.88
C PHE A 201 9.20 -23.81 27.55
N ASN A 202 8.53 -24.94 27.76
CA ASN A 202 9.12 -26.17 28.28
C ASN A 202 9.71 -27.08 27.19
N ASP A 203 9.54 -26.74 25.91
CA ASP A 203 10.07 -27.49 24.78
C ASP A 203 11.59 -27.27 24.61
N PRO A 204 12.38 -28.29 24.24
CA PRO A 204 13.80 -28.12 23.91
C PRO A 204 14.08 -27.06 22.83
N ARG A 205 13.13 -26.81 21.92
CA ARG A 205 13.16 -25.80 20.85
C ARG A 205 12.48 -24.48 21.21
N LYS A 206 12.33 -24.16 22.51
CA LYS A 206 11.75 -22.89 22.98
C LYS A 206 12.36 -21.63 22.35
N ASP A 207 13.63 -21.67 21.97
CA ASP A 207 14.30 -20.57 21.26
C ASP A 207 13.65 -20.29 19.91
N ASP A 208 13.35 -21.35 19.15
CA ASP A 208 12.68 -21.23 17.85
C ASP A 208 11.24 -20.74 18.02
N TYR A 209 10.54 -21.20 19.07
CA TYR A 209 9.20 -20.66 19.39
C TYR A 209 9.24 -19.17 19.74
N ALA A 210 10.25 -18.73 20.49
CA ALA A 210 10.44 -17.31 20.78
C ALA A 210 10.71 -16.52 19.50
N LEU A 211 11.54 -17.02 18.59
CA LEU A 211 11.79 -16.38 17.29
C LEU A 211 10.52 -16.32 16.42
N ILE A 212 9.72 -17.39 16.36
CA ILE A 212 8.43 -17.38 15.64
C ILE A 212 7.56 -16.22 16.14
N GLN A 213 7.46 -16.03 17.47
CA GLN A 213 6.63 -14.97 18.02
C GLN A 213 7.24 -13.58 17.85
N LEU A 214 8.52 -13.41 18.15
CA LEU A 214 9.15 -12.10 18.23
C LEU A 214 9.66 -11.59 16.88
N VAL A 215 10.13 -12.46 15.99
CA VAL A 215 10.50 -12.08 14.61
C VAL A 215 9.23 -12.03 13.76
N GLY A 216 8.53 -13.15 13.63
CA GLY A 216 7.41 -13.31 12.70
C GLY A 216 6.14 -12.53 13.04
N PHE A 217 5.97 -12.11 14.29
CA PHE A 217 4.85 -11.24 14.67
C PHE A 217 5.30 -9.93 15.29
N GLY A 218 6.16 -9.94 16.31
CA GLY A 218 6.58 -8.73 17.02
C GLY A 218 7.28 -7.72 16.10
N PHE A 219 8.47 -8.08 15.62
CA PHE A 219 9.25 -7.28 14.69
C PHE A 219 8.52 -7.06 13.36
N TYR A 220 8.00 -8.14 12.74
CA TYR A 220 7.35 -8.02 11.44
C TYR A 220 6.17 -7.05 11.45
N ASN A 221 5.27 -7.15 12.43
CA ASN A 221 4.12 -6.24 12.50
C ASN A 221 4.55 -4.81 12.82
N CYS A 222 5.47 -4.64 13.78
CA CYS A 222 6.02 -3.32 14.10
C CYS A 222 6.62 -2.62 12.87
N ALA A 223 7.43 -3.33 12.09
CA ALA A 223 8.05 -2.79 10.90
C ALA A 223 7.00 -2.50 9.83
N ASN A 224 6.08 -3.43 9.56
CA ASN A 224 5.02 -3.28 8.57
C ASN A 224 4.10 -2.08 8.86
N GLU A 225 3.71 -1.89 10.12
CA GLU A 225 2.91 -0.74 10.57
C GLU A 225 3.65 0.59 10.42
N SER A 226 4.99 0.58 10.46
CA SER A 226 5.79 1.81 10.36
C SER A 226 5.81 2.46 8.98
N PHE A 227 5.47 1.70 7.93
CA PHE A 227 5.52 2.19 6.56
C PHE A 227 4.24 1.99 5.75
N ARG A 228 3.22 1.30 6.26
CA ARG A 228 1.92 1.24 5.58
C ARG A 228 0.98 2.34 6.11
N PRO A 229 0.21 2.99 5.22
CA PRO A 229 -0.83 3.91 5.64
C PRO A 229 -1.93 3.17 6.42
N ASP A 230 -2.73 3.92 7.18
CA ASP A 230 -3.93 3.38 7.81
C ASP A 230 -4.90 2.91 6.71
N PRO A 231 -5.35 1.64 6.72
CA PRO A 231 -6.30 1.13 5.73
C PRO A 231 -7.59 1.95 5.63
N ASN A 232 -7.95 2.68 6.69
CA ASN A 232 -9.14 3.52 6.72
C ASN A 232 -9.00 4.82 5.91
N ASP A 233 -7.79 5.19 5.48
CA ASP A 233 -7.53 6.44 4.74
C ASP A 233 -7.65 6.29 3.21
N GLU A 234 -7.83 5.07 2.69
CA GLU A 234 -7.70 4.78 1.25
C GLU A 234 -8.95 5.10 0.39
N GLY A 235 -10.15 5.15 0.98
CA GLY A 235 -11.41 5.22 0.23
C GLY A 235 -11.53 6.42 -0.73
N THR A 236 -10.90 7.54 -0.39
CA THR A 236 -10.98 8.78 -1.18
C THR A 236 -10.26 8.73 -2.52
N LEU A 237 -9.28 7.83 -2.71
CA LEU A 237 -8.52 7.73 -3.96
C LEU A 237 -9.29 6.96 -5.04
N TYR A 238 -10.04 5.93 -4.65
CA TYR A 238 -10.89 5.18 -5.58
C TYR A 238 -12.03 6.04 -6.11
N GLU A 239 -12.67 6.85 -5.26
CA GLU A 239 -13.70 7.82 -5.69
C GLU A 239 -13.14 8.85 -6.68
N LYS A 240 -11.90 9.33 -6.46
CA LYS A 240 -11.23 10.24 -7.39
C LYS A 240 -10.88 9.57 -8.72
N PHE A 241 -10.59 8.26 -8.70
CA PHE A 241 -10.34 7.50 -9.92
C PHE A 241 -11.62 7.42 -10.77
N ASP A 242 -12.76 7.17 -10.16
CA ASP A 242 -14.05 7.14 -10.87
C ASP A 242 -14.39 8.51 -11.49
N GLN A 243 -14.01 9.61 -10.83
CA GLN A 243 -14.21 10.98 -11.32
C GLN A 243 -13.41 11.33 -12.59
N ILE A 244 -12.41 10.53 -12.96
CA ILE A 244 -11.69 10.68 -14.24
C ILE A 244 -12.67 10.45 -15.41
N PHE A 245 -13.67 9.59 -15.22
CA PHE A 245 -14.62 9.22 -16.26
C PHE A 245 -15.83 10.16 -16.25
N ALA A 246 -16.13 10.75 -17.41
CA ALA A 246 -17.35 11.53 -17.61
C ALA A 246 -18.62 10.66 -17.52
N LYS A 247 -18.47 9.36 -17.80
CA LYS A 247 -19.49 8.33 -17.60
C LYS A 247 -18.80 7.05 -17.16
N LEU A 248 -19.30 6.44 -16.09
CA LEU A 248 -18.86 5.12 -15.63
C LEU A 248 -20.07 4.19 -15.58
N LYS A 249 -19.93 3.01 -16.18
CA LYS A 249 -20.90 1.91 -16.05
C LYS A 249 -20.19 0.75 -15.38
N GLN A 250 -20.82 0.18 -14.37
CA GLN A 250 -20.31 -0.96 -13.63
C GLN A 250 -21.33 -2.08 -13.78
N ASP A 251 -20.87 -3.24 -14.23
CA ASP A 251 -21.65 -4.47 -14.30
C ASP A 251 -21.03 -5.43 -13.30
N CYS A 252 -21.68 -5.61 -12.16
CA CYS A 252 -21.14 -6.35 -11.02
C CYS A 252 -21.97 -7.61 -10.76
N ASP A 253 -21.30 -8.72 -10.48
CA ASP A 253 -21.99 -9.92 -10.01
C ASP A 253 -22.60 -9.66 -8.61
N GLU A 254 -23.84 -10.12 -8.39
CA GLU A 254 -24.44 -10.07 -7.06
C GLU A 254 -23.67 -10.98 -6.08
N PRO A 255 -23.45 -10.56 -4.82
CA PRO A 255 -22.67 -11.31 -3.84
C PRO A 255 -23.35 -12.61 -3.37
#